data_AF-A0A8D8PP80-F1
#
_entry.id   AF-A0A8D8PP80-F1
#
_cell.length_a   1.000
_cell.length_b   1.000
_cell.length_c   1.000
_cell.angle_alpha   90.00
_cell.angle_beta   90.00
_cell.angle_gamma   90.00
#
_symmetry.space_group_name_H-M   'P 1'
#
loop_
_entity.id
_entity.type
_entity.pdbx_description
1 polymer ?
#
loop_
_entity_poly.entity_id
_entity_poly.type
_entity_poly.pdbx_seq_one_letter_code
_entity_poly.pdbx_strand_id
1 'polypeptide(L)'
;METDIENLENVLNLPPNSIIVACAASQLTEASNGFSSSLYQLNVQWKLKEPHGEFLRPDDDAYSLNKAPSLADPKDVAEAATKSTGVMKHIAELDADSTSVVPAAAASTSNNNNAASRDTDRSGEINLIVKRMPNRSQWISLNSEATFEKELNMYSLLVPSYDEILDQLSRKLYLEDSTIQSNQHNHLFPKFLGGRLNLKNSPDYVDEHAVILLENLKRSGYENCRDSNLDMSHFIAVLTRLAVFHAAGIIIRHDQKYKTTFKNLLKTSRPFFFGAKDKDIELINSRRREATMETVKKFNYDETFNVKLMNILEQTDKKTLPSPETCYSSLLHNDLWVNNIMFKYPDDSKEVEDKGKDEIKDVKFIDLQNTNFGSVAKDFVLLMYTSVDQSAWAYLDMFTLYYHEILVGNLAKYFGDHFVRQYSLDRFRDELKTYACHKFKHIFNVLKQRYGENIDLYEEHLECILDHCIQYDFI
;
A
#
# COMPACT_ATOMS: atom_id res chain seq x y z
N MET A 1 -9.96 25.56 -9.13
CA MET A 1 -9.26 24.62 -8.22
C MET A 1 -9.98 24.59 -6.87
N GLU A 2 -10.28 25.74 -6.27
CA GLU A 2 -11.10 25.85 -5.05
C GLU A 2 -12.56 25.39 -5.21
N THR A 3 -13.22 25.62 -6.35
CA THR A 3 -14.62 25.22 -6.58
C THR A 3 -14.84 23.70 -6.77
N ASP A 4 -13.81 22.92 -7.13
CA ASP A 4 -13.88 21.45 -7.18
C ASP A 4 -13.63 20.81 -5.79
N ILE A 5 -12.94 21.55 -4.92
CA ILE A 5 -12.58 21.17 -3.55
C ILE A 5 -13.78 21.29 -2.61
N GLU A 6 -14.78 22.12 -2.94
CA GLU A 6 -16.04 22.29 -2.18
C GLU A 6 -16.85 20.98 -2.03
N ASN A 7 -16.58 19.95 -2.84
CA ASN A 7 -17.22 18.63 -2.73
C ASN A 7 -16.33 17.55 -2.10
N LEU A 8 -15.23 17.91 -1.45
CA LEU A 8 -14.40 16.95 -0.72
C LEU A 8 -15.13 16.34 0.48
N GLU A 9 -16.06 17.05 1.11
CA GLU A 9 -16.86 16.51 2.21
C GLU A 9 -17.60 15.21 1.83
N ASN A 10 -18.01 15.10 0.56
CA ASN A 10 -18.72 13.94 0.03
C ASN A 10 -17.80 12.77 -0.36
N VAL A 11 -16.47 12.98 -0.38
CA VAL A 11 -15.48 11.98 -0.82
C VAL A 11 -14.53 11.59 0.30
N LEU A 12 -14.17 12.54 1.17
CA LEU A 12 -13.33 12.28 2.33
C LEU A 12 -14.10 11.46 3.34
N ASN A 13 -13.56 10.30 3.69
CA ASN A 13 -14.05 9.45 4.75
C ASN A 13 -13.69 10.04 6.13
N LEU A 14 -14.29 11.18 6.48
CA LEU A 14 -14.19 11.82 7.79
C LEU A 14 -15.11 11.13 8.81
N PRO A 15 -14.88 11.30 10.12
CA PRO A 15 -15.84 10.87 11.13
C PRO A 15 -17.24 11.46 10.87
N PRO A 16 -18.33 10.73 11.19
CA PRO A 16 -19.69 11.24 11.00
C PRO A 16 -19.88 12.60 11.69
N ASN A 17 -20.64 13.49 11.04
CA ASN A 17 -20.89 14.87 11.49
C ASN A 17 -19.65 15.80 11.49
N SER A 18 -18.61 15.48 10.72
CA SER A 18 -17.49 16.41 10.49
C SER A 18 -17.85 17.46 9.43
N ILE A 19 -17.28 18.66 9.56
CA ILE A 19 -17.29 19.71 8.54
C ILE A 19 -15.85 20.14 8.23
N ILE A 20 -15.57 20.48 6.98
CA ILE A 20 -14.28 21.04 6.58
C ILE A 20 -14.28 22.54 6.93
N VAL A 21 -13.27 23.00 7.67
CA VAL A 21 -13.14 24.40 8.10
C VAL A 21 -12.11 25.19 7.31
N ALA A 22 -11.10 24.51 6.77
CA ALA A 22 -10.12 25.13 5.88
C ALA A 22 -9.52 24.08 4.95
N CYS A 23 -9.13 24.52 3.75
CA CYS A 23 -8.51 23.68 2.75
C CYS A 23 -7.46 24.47 1.98
N ALA A 24 -6.20 24.02 1.98
CA ALA A 24 -5.11 24.63 1.23
C ALA A 24 -4.54 23.64 0.22
N ALA A 25 -4.54 24.00 -1.06
CA ALA A 25 -4.08 23.16 -2.15
C ALA A 25 -2.81 23.71 -2.80
N SER A 26 -1.86 22.84 -3.09
CA SER A 26 -0.68 23.17 -3.90
C SER A 26 -0.46 22.06 -4.93
N GLN A 27 -0.30 22.44 -6.20
CA GLN A 27 0.07 21.48 -7.24
C GLN A 27 1.50 20.99 -7.01
N LEU A 28 1.70 19.68 -7.08
CA LEU A 28 3.05 19.12 -7.10
C LEU A 28 3.55 19.20 -8.53
N THR A 29 4.54 20.06 -8.78
CA THR A 29 5.27 20.08 -10.04
C THR A 29 6.20 18.87 -10.05
N GLU A 30 5.72 17.72 -10.52
CA GLU A 30 6.63 16.63 -10.88
C GLU A 30 7.13 16.87 -12.31
N ALA A 31 8.46 16.83 -12.46
CA ALA A 31 9.14 17.00 -13.74
C ALA A 31 8.66 15.91 -14.73
N SER A 32 7.90 16.36 -15.74
CA SER A 32 7.93 15.89 -17.13
C SER A 32 8.19 14.40 -17.43
N ASN A 33 7.66 13.44 -16.67
CA ASN A 33 7.83 12.02 -16.98
C ASN A 33 6.48 11.29 -16.98
N GLY A 34 5.77 11.31 -18.12
CA GLY A 34 4.86 10.24 -18.55
C GLY A 34 3.70 9.78 -17.65
N PHE A 35 3.40 10.45 -16.53
CA PHE A 35 2.37 10.00 -15.60
C PHE A 35 0.97 10.10 -16.18
N SER A 36 0.15 9.10 -15.87
CA SER A 36 -1.27 8.97 -16.23
C SER A 36 -2.20 9.88 -15.42
N SER A 37 -1.67 10.80 -14.60
CA SER A 37 -2.45 11.59 -13.65
C SER A 37 -1.73 12.87 -13.20
N SER A 38 -2.50 13.89 -12.83
CA SER A 38 -2.00 15.10 -12.16
C SER A 38 -2.03 14.93 -10.63
N LEU A 39 -0.94 15.31 -9.94
CA LEU A 39 -0.82 15.20 -8.48
C LEU A 39 -0.88 16.56 -7.78
N TYR A 40 -1.64 16.62 -6.70
CA TYR A 40 -1.75 17.79 -5.82
C TYR A 40 -1.55 17.38 -4.38
N GLN A 41 -0.95 18.26 -3.59
CA GLN A 41 -0.95 18.16 -2.13
C GLN A 41 -2.07 19.03 -1.58
N LEU A 42 -2.80 18.49 -0.60
CA LEU A 42 -3.90 19.18 0.05
C LEU A 42 -3.75 19.08 1.58
N ASN A 43 -3.96 20.20 2.25
CA ASN A 43 -4.06 20.27 3.71
C ASN A 43 -5.51 20.61 4.07
N VAL A 44 -6.17 19.72 4.80
CA VAL A 44 -7.58 19.85 5.17
C VAL A 44 -7.70 19.92 6.68
N GLN A 45 -8.28 21.01 7.19
CA GLN A 45 -8.67 21.13 8.59
C GLN A 45 -10.17 20.84 8.71
N TRP A 46 -10.56 20.05 9.71
CA TRP A 46 -11.95 19.69 9.96
C TRP A 46 -12.30 19.78 11.44
N LYS A 47 -13.60 19.92 11.74
CA LYS A 47 -14.14 19.82 13.11
C LYS A 47 -15.47 19.10 13.13
N LEU A 48 -15.85 18.53 14.27
CA LEU A 48 -17.22 18.04 14.47
C LEU A 48 -18.20 19.23 14.47
N LYS A 49 -19.34 19.03 13.82
CA LYS A 49 -20.47 19.96 13.84
C LYS A 49 -21.03 19.97 15.25
N GLU A 50 -21.11 21.14 15.88
CA GLU A 50 -21.75 21.26 17.19
C GLU A 50 -23.20 20.75 17.07
N PRO A 51 -23.68 19.93 18.02
CA PRO A 51 -25.09 19.58 18.06
C PRO A 51 -25.86 20.89 18.21
N HIS A 52 -26.63 21.26 17.19
CA HIS A 52 -27.43 22.47 17.19
C HIS A 52 -28.23 22.53 18.49
N GLY A 53 -27.86 23.46 19.38
CA GLY A 53 -28.74 23.88 20.44
C GLY A 53 -29.95 24.50 19.78
N GLU A 54 -31.09 23.81 19.79
CA GLU A 54 -32.37 24.46 19.63
C GLU A 54 -32.47 25.51 20.73
N PHE A 55 -32.17 26.76 20.38
CA PHE A 55 -32.66 27.90 21.13
C PHE A 55 -34.18 27.84 21.04
N LEU A 56 -34.82 27.23 22.05
CA LEU A 56 -36.19 27.55 22.40
C LEU A 56 -36.23 29.08 22.61
N ARG A 57 -36.83 29.79 21.64
CA ARG A 57 -37.21 31.18 21.83
C ARG A 57 -38.19 31.23 23.01
N PRO A 58 -37.97 32.12 23.98
CA PRO A 58 -39.00 32.40 24.96
C PRO A 58 -40.03 33.32 24.29
N ASP A 59 -41.09 32.72 23.74
CA ASP A 59 -42.32 33.46 23.48
C ASP A 59 -43.38 32.99 24.49
N ASP A 60 -44.04 34.01 25.03
CA ASP A 60 -45.02 34.05 26.10
C ASP A 60 -46.05 32.92 26.08
N ASP A 61 -46.34 32.35 27.26
CA ASP A 61 -47.72 32.23 27.70
C ASP A 61 -47.83 32.06 29.21
N ALA A 62 -48.51 33.03 29.81
CA ALA A 62 -48.89 33.08 31.20
C ALA A 62 -49.99 32.04 31.48
N TYR A 63 -49.80 31.16 32.47
CA TYR A 63 -50.93 30.63 33.24
C TYR A 63 -50.53 30.30 34.69
N SER A 64 -50.96 31.20 35.58
CA SER A 64 -51.64 30.91 36.84
C SER A 64 -50.99 29.94 37.84
N LEU A 65 -50.32 30.53 38.83
CA LEU A 65 -50.26 30.04 40.20
C LEU A 65 -51.65 29.65 40.74
N ASN A 66 -51.81 28.41 41.19
CA ASN A 66 -52.73 28.10 42.28
C ASN A 66 -52.12 27.07 43.24
N LYS A 67 -52.17 27.44 44.52
CA LYS A 67 -51.85 26.70 45.77
C LYS A 67 -52.57 25.33 45.79
N ALA A 68 -52.18 24.26 46.49
CA ALA A 68 -51.55 24.04 47.81
C ALA A 68 -51.23 22.51 47.94
N PRO A 69 -50.89 21.90 49.11
CA PRO A 69 -50.30 22.38 50.36
C PRO A 69 -49.07 21.55 50.83
N SER A 70 -48.39 22.05 51.87
CA SER A 70 -47.36 21.38 52.67
C SER A 70 -47.92 20.31 53.63
N LEU A 71 -47.16 19.23 53.91
CA LEU A 71 -46.72 18.79 55.25
C LEU A 71 -46.18 17.33 55.28
N ALA A 72 -45.04 17.15 55.99
CA ALA A 72 -44.58 16.00 56.81
C ALA A 72 -44.29 14.64 56.09
N ASP A 73 -43.37 13.75 56.47
CA ASP A 73 -42.31 13.54 57.49
C ASP A 73 -41.40 12.41 56.90
N PRO A 74 -40.11 12.28 57.23
CA PRO A 74 -39.20 11.33 56.60
C PRO A 74 -39.15 9.99 57.34
N LYS A 75 -39.77 8.96 56.78
CA LYS A 75 -39.52 7.54 57.04
C LYS A 75 -40.05 6.73 55.86
N ASP A 76 -39.39 5.61 55.59
CA ASP A 76 -39.72 4.59 54.58
C ASP A 76 -39.06 4.78 53.21
N VAL A 77 -37.77 4.45 53.11
CA VAL A 77 -37.29 3.51 52.08
C VAL A 77 -36.16 2.66 52.67
N ALA A 78 -36.54 1.61 53.39
CA ALA A 78 -35.67 0.50 53.73
C ALA A 78 -36.43 -0.79 53.39
N GLU A 79 -36.10 -1.44 52.27
CA GLU A 79 -36.16 -2.89 52.04
C GLU A 79 -36.00 -3.19 50.54
N ALA A 80 -34.88 -3.82 50.18
CA ALA A 80 -34.81 -4.93 49.21
C ALA A 80 -33.35 -5.15 48.73
N ALA A 81 -32.50 -5.74 49.58
CA ALA A 81 -31.30 -6.45 49.11
C ALA A 81 -30.84 -7.46 50.16
N THR A 82 -31.47 -8.63 50.16
CA THR A 82 -31.05 -9.76 51.00
C THR A 82 -30.77 -10.98 50.12
N LYS A 83 -29.49 -11.39 50.14
CA LYS A 83 -28.94 -12.75 50.00
C LYS A 83 -29.00 -13.46 48.64
N SER A 84 -27.80 -13.71 48.10
CA SER A 84 -27.29 -15.08 47.96
C SER A 84 -25.75 -15.11 48.02
N THR A 85 -25.25 -15.67 49.11
CA THR A 85 -23.94 -16.34 49.32
C THR A 85 -23.72 -17.47 48.28
N GLY A 86 -22.54 -17.99 47.94
CA GLY A 86 -21.16 -17.87 48.43
C GLY A 86 -20.28 -18.96 47.76
N VAL A 87 -19.13 -19.26 48.38
CA VAL A 87 -18.18 -20.38 48.14
C VAL A 87 -17.13 -20.10 47.04
N MET A 88 -15.80 -20.17 47.23
CA MET A 88 -14.94 -20.55 48.37
C MET A 88 -13.54 -19.89 48.25
N LYS A 89 -12.87 -19.80 49.40
CA LYS A 89 -11.57 -19.22 49.74
C LYS A 89 -10.71 -20.32 50.36
N HIS A 90 -9.38 -20.34 50.21
CA HIS A 90 -8.32 -20.84 51.14
C HIS A 90 -6.97 -20.97 50.35
N ILE A 91 -5.73 -20.62 50.79
CA ILE A 91 -4.99 -20.31 52.06
C ILE A 91 -3.69 -19.53 51.63
N ALA A 92 -3.27 -18.36 52.17
CA ALA A 92 -2.39 -18.05 53.34
C ALA A 92 -1.02 -18.79 53.37
N GLU A 93 0.13 -18.33 53.88
CA GLU A 93 0.78 -17.08 54.35
C GLU A 93 2.24 -17.48 54.76
N LEU A 94 3.11 -16.49 55.07
CA LEU A 94 4.50 -16.54 55.62
C LEU A 94 5.64 -16.63 54.56
N ASP A 95 6.75 -15.91 54.62
CA ASP A 95 7.47 -15.29 55.75
C ASP A 95 8.39 -14.12 55.30
N ALA A 96 8.89 -13.36 56.28
CA ALA A 96 9.56 -12.07 56.15
C ALA A 96 11.10 -12.09 55.94
N ASP A 97 11.59 -10.91 55.55
CA ASP A 97 12.86 -10.26 55.93
C ASP A 97 14.15 -10.56 55.12
N SER A 98 14.59 -9.56 54.34
CA SER A 98 15.98 -9.06 54.38
C SER A 98 16.09 -7.70 53.68
N THR A 99 16.77 -6.79 54.34
CA THR A 99 17.03 -5.39 53.99
C THR A 99 18.28 -5.25 53.12
N SER A 100 18.24 -4.38 52.12
CA SER A 100 19.42 -3.57 51.73
C SER A 100 19.03 -2.26 51.04
N VAL A 101 19.60 -1.18 51.56
CA VAL A 101 19.58 0.24 51.12
C VAL A 101 20.58 0.35 49.93
N VAL A 102 20.44 1.14 48.86
CA VAL A 102 20.60 2.62 48.65
C VAL A 102 20.44 2.90 47.11
N PRO A 103 20.47 4.15 46.56
CA PRO A 103 19.62 5.34 46.70
C PRO A 103 18.88 5.76 45.40
N ALA A 104 17.99 6.75 45.59
CA ALA A 104 17.19 7.52 44.64
C ALA A 104 17.89 8.06 43.36
N ALA A 105 17.17 7.95 42.24
CA ALA A 105 17.27 8.85 41.10
C ALA A 105 15.86 9.32 40.71
N ALA A 106 15.74 10.62 40.49
CA ALA A 106 14.49 11.36 40.36
C ALA A 106 13.65 10.94 39.14
N ALA A 107 12.42 10.50 39.40
CA ALA A 107 11.37 10.40 38.39
C ALA A 107 10.50 11.67 38.47
N SER A 108 10.61 12.52 37.46
CA SER A 108 9.66 13.62 37.24
C SER A 108 8.32 13.04 36.79
N THR A 109 7.40 12.89 37.74
CA THR A 109 5.97 12.64 37.49
C THR A 109 5.34 13.85 36.81
N SER A 110 5.06 13.76 35.51
CA SER A 110 4.06 14.63 34.88
C SER A 110 2.67 14.03 35.12
N ASN A 111 1.87 14.75 35.91
CA ASN A 111 0.48 14.46 36.24
C ASN A 111 -0.38 14.17 34.99
N ASN A 112 -0.89 12.94 34.86
CA ASN A 112 -2.06 12.64 34.05
C ASN A 112 -3.32 12.79 34.90
N ASN A 113 -3.81 14.03 35.01
CA ASN A 113 -5.15 14.32 35.50
C ASN A 113 -6.12 14.35 34.30
N ASN A 114 -6.61 13.20 33.86
CA ASN A 114 -7.80 13.14 33.01
C ASN A 114 -9.05 13.07 33.90
N ALA A 115 -9.46 14.24 34.40
CA ALA A 115 -10.83 14.46 34.80
C ALA A 115 -11.70 14.56 33.54
N ALA A 116 -12.85 13.88 33.55
CA ALA A 116 -13.81 13.82 32.47
C ALA A 116 -14.21 15.22 31.95
N SER A 117 -13.65 15.62 30.79
CA SER A 117 -14.16 16.74 29.99
C SER A 117 -15.19 16.22 29.00
N ARG A 118 -16.34 16.88 28.95
CA ARG A 118 -17.42 16.63 27.97
C ARG A 118 -16.85 16.72 26.54
N ASP A 119 -17.17 15.71 25.75
CA ASP A 119 -16.62 15.39 24.43
C ASP A 119 -17.30 16.24 23.32
N THR A 120 -17.06 17.57 23.31
CA THR A 120 -17.72 18.49 22.35
C THR A 120 -16.78 19.24 21.40
N ASP A 121 -15.46 18.99 21.41
CA ASP A 121 -14.51 19.80 20.63
C ASP A 121 -13.43 18.98 19.93
N ARG A 122 -13.84 18.01 19.08
CA ARG A 122 -12.88 17.27 18.23
C ARG A 122 -12.68 18.00 16.90
N SER A 123 -11.45 18.45 16.69
CA SER A 123 -10.94 18.97 15.41
C SER A 123 -9.66 18.23 15.01
N GLY A 124 -9.30 18.27 13.73
CA GLY A 124 -8.12 17.59 13.21
C GLY A 124 -7.62 18.15 11.90
N GLU A 125 -6.39 17.78 11.54
CA GLU A 125 -5.72 18.12 10.29
C GLU A 125 -5.41 16.86 9.51
N ILE A 126 -5.64 16.88 8.19
CA ILE A 126 -5.33 15.78 7.29
C ILE A 126 -4.48 16.29 6.14
N ASN A 127 -3.34 15.64 5.94
CA ASN A 127 -2.43 15.91 4.84
C ASN A 127 -2.61 14.84 3.75
N LEU A 128 -2.95 15.26 2.54
CA LEU A 128 -3.41 14.39 1.47
C LEU A 128 -2.60 14.56 0.20
N ILE A 129 -2.54 13.48 -0.57
CA ILE A 129 -2.25 13.49 -1.99
C ILE A 129 -3.57 13.31 -2.74
N VAL A 130 -3.79 14.16 -3.73
CA VAL A 130 -4.95 14.16 -4.62
C VAL A 130 -4.45 13.82 -6.01
N LYS A 131 -4.83 12.64 -6.51
CA LYS A 131 -4.54 12.18 -7.88
C LYS A 131 -5.76 12.46 -8.75
N ARG A 132 -5.57 13.22 -9.84
CA ARG A 132 -6.62 13.59 -10.81
C ARG A 132 -6.27 13.10 -12.20
N MET A 133 -7.28 13.07 -13.08
CA MET A 133 -7.04 12.85 -14.51
C MET A 133 -5.98 13.82 -15.06
N PRO A 134 -5.14 13.36 -16.01
CA PRO A 134 -4.16 14.21 -16.66
C PRO A 134 -4.87 15.12 -17.68
N ASN A 135 -4.13 16.03 -18.30
CA ASN A 135 -4.70 16.87 -19.35
C ASN A 135 -5.21 16.01 -20.53
N ARG A 136 -6.24 16.49 -21.23
CA ARG A 136 -6.98 15.71 -22.25
C ARG A 136 -6.12 15.11 -23.37
N SER A 137 -5.00 15.76 -23.72
CA SER A 137 -4.04 15.22 -24.69
C SER A 137 -3.31 13.97 -24.18
N GLN A 138 -2.92 13.95 -22.90
CA GLN A 138 -2.25 12.82 -22.25
C GLN A 138 -3.23 11.68 -21.97
N TRP A 139 -4.46 12.02 -21.57
CA TRP A 139 -5.53 11.08 -21.26
C TRP A 139 -5.70 9.98 -22.31
N ILE A 140 -5.87 10.37 -23.59
CA ILE A 140 -6.12 9.43 -24.69
C ILE A 140 -4.88 8.56 -24.95
N SER A 141 -3.69 9.16 -24.93
CA SER A 141 -2.44 8.46 -25.27
C SER A 141 -2.03 7.39 -24.26
N LEU A 142 -2.43 7.55 -22.99
CA LEU A 142 -2.03 6.68 -21.88
C LEU A 142 -3.16 5.74 -21.43
N ASN A 143 -4.32 5.74 -22.10
CA ASN A 143 -5.52 5.02 -21.67
C ASN A 143 -5.88 5.31 -20.20
N SER A 144 -5.79 6.59 -19.81
CA SER A 144 -5.84 7.02 -18.42
C SER A 144 -7.17 6.70 -17.73
N GLU A 145 -8.27 6.64 -18.49
CA GLU A 145 -9.58 6.18 -18.03
C GLU A 145 -9.49 4.80 -17.35
N ALA A 146 -8.97 3.81 -18.08
CA ALA A 146 -8.91 2.44 -17.60
C ALA A 146 -7.91 2.26 -16.46
N THR A 147 -6.79 2.97 -16.49
CA THR A 147 -5.77 2.88 -15.43
C THR A 147 -6.23 3.59 -14.15
N PHE A 148 -6.93 4.73 -14.27
CA PHE A 148 -7.47 5.47 -13.13
C PHE A 148 -8.62 4.73 -12.46
N GLU A 149 -9.57 4.20 -13.23
CA GLU A 149 -10.65 3.37 -12.70
C GLU A 149 -10.09 2.16 -11.95
N LYS A 150 -9.11 1.48 -12.57
CA LYS A 150 -8.44 0.34 -11.96
C LYS A 150 -7.77 0.73 -10.64
N GLU A 151 -7.01 1.80 -10.61
CA GLU A 151 -6.31 2.23 -9.40
C GLU A 151 -7.28 2.58 -8.26
N LEU A 152 -8.34 3.33 -8.56
CA LEU A 152 -9.39 3.64 -7.57
C LEU A 152 -10.00 2.35 -6.99
N ASN A 153 -10.32 1.40 -7.86
CA ASN A 153 -10.88 0.11 -7.46
C ASN A 153 -9.88 -0.76 -6.68
N MET A 154 -8.58 -0.67 -6.98
CA MET A 154 -7.56 -1.35 -6.17
C MET A 154 -7.50 -0.74 -4.76
N TYR A 155 -7.46 0.57 -4.62
CA TYR A 155 -7.48 1.19 -3.29
C TYR A 155 -8.75 0.89 -2.50
N SER A 156 -9.91 0.80 -3.15
CA SER A 156 -11.19 0.54 -2.46
C SER A 156 -11.44 -0.93 -2.13
N LEU A 157 -10.89 -1.88 -2.90
CA LEU A 157 -11.15 -3.32 -2.72
C LEU A 157 -9.94 -4.09 -2.16
N LEU A 158 -8.75 -3.83 -2.70
CA LEU A 158 -7.52 -4.56 -2.38
C LEU A 158 -7.03 -4.15 -0.99
N VAL A 159 -6.83 -2.85 -0.77
CA VAL A 159 -6.18 -2.33 0.44
C VAL A 159 -6.89 -2.76 1.73
N PRO A 160 -8.23 -2.63 1.87
CA PRO A 160 -8.90 -3.06 3.10
C PRO A 160 -8.78 -4.57 3.36
N SER A 161 -8.82 -5.37 2.30
CA SER A 161 -8.69 -6.84 2.40
C SER A 161 -7.27 -7.24 2.81
N TYR A 162 -6.27 -6.54 2.30
CA TYR A 162 -4.87 -6.76 2.66
C TYR A 162 -4.61 -6.35 4.10
N ASP A 163 -5.04 -5.15 4.51
CA ASP A 163 -4.89 -4.68 5.90
C ASP A 163 -5.50 -5.67 6.90
N GLU A 164 -6.70 -6.19 6.61
CA GLU A 164 -7.35 -7.18 7.48
C GLU A 164 -6.57 -8.50 7.58
N ILE A 165 -5.95 -8.95 6.49
CA ILE A 165 -5.12 -10.18 6.48
C ILE A 165 -3.83 -9.95 7.26
N LEU A 166 -3.16 -8.81 7.05
CA LEU A 166 -1.92 -8.47 7.73
C LEU A 166 -2.18 -8.33 9.24
N ASP A 167 -3.28 -7.70 9.66
CA ASP A 167 -3.68 -7.63 11.06
C ASP A 167 -3.96 -9.02 11.69
N GLN A 168 -4.46 -9.98 10.90
CA GLN A 168 -4.63 -11.35 11.37
C GLN A 168 -3.28 -12.07 11.54
N LEU A 169 -2.38 -11.92 10.58
CA LEU A 169 -1.04 -12.50 10.62
C LEU A 169 -0.22 -11.94 11.79
N SER A 170 -0.23 -10.63 11.99
CA SER A 170 0.47 -9.96 13.10
C SER A 170 -0.08 -10.36 14.46
N ARG A 171 -1.41 -10.54 14.59
CA ARG A 171 -2.01 -11.05 15.83
C ARG A 171 -1.60 -12.49 16.14
N LYS A 172 -1.53 -13.37 15.12
CA LYS A 172 -1.03 -14.75 15.31
C LYS A 172 0.42 -14.75 15.79
N LEU A 173 1.27 -13.93 15.17
CA LEU A 173 2.67 -13.76 15.59
C LEU A 173 2.82 -13.29 17.03
N TYR A 174 2.04 -12.28 17.44
CA TYR A 174 2.05 -11.79 18.83
C TYR A 174 1.65 -12.87 19.86
N LEU A 175 0.74 -13.78 19.49
CA LEU A 175 0.33 -14.88 20.35
C LEU A 175 1.38 -16.00 20.45
N GLU A 176 2.22 -16.16 19.42
CA GLU A 176 3.33 -17.12 19.41
C GLU A 176 4.57 -16.56 20.14
N ASP A 177 4.83 -15.27 20.00
CA ASP A 177 5.92 -14.56 20.67
C ASP A 177 5.49 -13.15 21.11
N SER A 178 5.22 -13.00 22.40
CA SER A 178 4.77 -11.74 23.02
C SER A 178 5.82 -10.62 23.01
N THR A 179 7.06 -10.91 22.61
CA THR A 179 8.13 -9.89 22.50
C THR A 179 8.04 -9.09 21.20
N ILE A 180 7.29 -9.57 20.20
CA ILE A 180 7.08 -8.91 18.91
C ILE A 180 5.99 -7.85 19.07
N GLN A 181 6.27 -6.57 18.78
CA GLN A 181 5.24 -5.52 18.83
C GLN A 181 4.18 -5.74 17.72
N SER A 182 2.90 -5.86 18.10
CA SER A 182 1.80 -6.30 17.21
C SER A 182 1.44 -5.35 16.06
N ASN A 183 1.97 -4.12 16.04
CA ASN A 183 1.38 -3.01 15.27
C ASN A 183 2.33 -2.30 14.29
N GLN A 184 3.62 -2.64 14.24
CA GLN A 184 4.55 -1.70 13.62
C GLN A 184 4.54 -1.67 12.08
N HIS A 185 4.04 -2.68 11.35
CA HIS A 185 4.12 -2.74 9.88
C HIS A 185 2.92 -3.38 9.16
N ASN A 186 1.69 -3.21 9.65
CA ASN A 186 0.54 -3.95 9.10
C ASN A 186 -0.05 -3.39 7.80
N HIS A 187 0.44 -2.25 7.31
CA HIS A 187 -0.13 -1.57 6.14
C HIS A 187 0.87 -1.47 5.01
N LEU A 188 0.57 -2.09 3.87
CA LEU A 188 1.45 -2.07 2.69
C LEU A 188 1.30 -0.80 1.84
N PHE A 189 0.27 0.02 2.10
CA PHE A 189 -0.15 1.12 1.22
C PHE A 189 -0.38 2.41 2.01
N PRO A 190 -0.40 3.58 1.35
CA PRO A 190 -1.01 4.78 1.91
C PRO A 190 -2.45 4.51 2.34
N LYS A 191 -2.92 5.18 3.39
CA LYS A 191 -4.35 5.13 3.71
C LYS A 191 -5.14 5.70 2.53
N PHE A 192 -6.18 4.98 2.12
CA PHE A 192 -7.15 5.46 1.14
C PHE A 192 -8.26 6.22 1.85
N LEU A 193 -8.43 7.50 1.53
CA LEU A 193 -9.43 8.37 2.18
C LEU A 193 -10.70 8.54 1.36
N GLY A 194 -10.69 8.09 0.10
CA GLY A 194 -11.85 8.09 -0.78
C GLY A 194 -11.50 8.45 -2.21
N GLY A 195 -12.48 8.34 -3.09
CA GLY A 195 -12.33 8.72 -4.49
C GLY A 195 -13.63 8.51 -5.27
N ARG A 196 -13.64 9.01 -6.50
CA ARG A 196 -14.78 8.93 -7.43
C ARG A 196 -14.28 8.94 -8.87
N LEU A 197 -15.10 8.43 -9.78
CA LEU A 197 -14.84 8.45 -11.23
C LEU A 197 -15.48 9.65 -11.93
N ASN A 198 -16.53 10.22 -11.34
CA ASN A 198 -17.28 11.36 -11.86
C ASN A 198 -18.11 12.01 -10.74
N LEU A 199 -18.68 13.19 -10.99
CA LEU A 199 -19.52 13.91 -10.01
C LEU A 199 -20.83 13.20 -9.67
N LYS A 200 -21.29 12.26 -10.49
CA LYS A 200 -22.53 11.49 -10.26
C LYS A 200 -22.29 10.23 -9.41
N ASN A 201 -21.03 9.93 -9.05
CA ASN A 201 -20.64 8.68 -8.40
C ASN A 201 -21.12 7.42 -9.15
N SER A 202 -21.24 7.50 -10.48
CA SER A 202 -21.58 6.34 -11.31
C SER A 202 -20.32 5.54 -11.66
N PRO A 203 -20.39 4.19 -11.72
CA PRO A 203 -19.29 3.37 -12.23
C PRO A 203 -19.20 3.34 -13.77
N ASP A 204 -20.11 4.01 -14.49
CA ASP A 204 -20.27 3.81 -15.94
C ASP A 204 -19.22 4.51 -16.80
N TYR A 205 -18.56 5.55 -16.29
CA TYR A 205 -17.56 6.33 -17.02
C TYR A 205 -16.62 7.11 -16.08
N VAL A 206 -15.45 7.48 -16.59
CA VAL A 206 -14.49 8.37 -15.92
C VAL A 206 -14.50 9.73 -16.61
N ASP A 207 -14.52 10.83 -15.84
CA ASP A 207 -14.45 12.19 -16.37
C ASP A 207 -13.33 13.03 -15.72
N GLU A 208 -13.21 14.30 -16.11
CA GLU A 208 -12.21 15.25 -15.57
C GLU A 208 -12.34 15.53 -14.06
N HIS A 209 -13.45 15.13 -13.42
CA HIS A 209 -13.69 15.25 -11.99
C HIS A 209 -13.35 13.97 -11.22
N ALA A 210 -12.81 12.96 -11.90
CA ALA A 210 -12.27 11.76 -11.25
C ALA A 210 -11.11 12.13 -10.32
N VAL A 211 -11.13 11.56 -9.12
CA VAL A 211 -10.16 11.85 -8.07
C VAL A 211 -9.93 10.65 -7.17
N ILE A 212 -8.68 10.45 -6.74
CA ILE A 212 -8.27 9.51 -5.70
C ILE A 212 -7.59 10.32 -4.59
N LEU A 213 -8.01 10.11 -3.34
CA LEU A 213 -7.52 10.79 -2.15
C LEU A 213 -6.73 9.79 -1.28
N LEU A 214 -5.45 10.06 -1.09
CA LEU A 214 -4.52 9.22 -0.36
C LEU A 214 -3.84 9.99 0.76
N GLU A 215 -3.37 9.28 1.79
CA GLU A 215 -2.48 9.83 2.80
C GLU A 215 -1.21 10.40 2.14
N ASN A 216 -0.81 11.59 2.56
CA ASN A 216 0.48 12.13 2.17
C ASN A 216 1.61 11.48 2.99
N LEU A 217 2.16 10.39 2.45
CA LEU A 217 3.23 9.64 3.09
C LEU A 217 4.47 10.48 3.43
N LYS A 218 4.80 11.52 2.63
CA LYS A 218 5.91 12.43 2.97
C LYS A 218 5.67 13.17 4.28
N ARG A 219 4.43 13.57 4.56
CA ARG A 219 4.05 14.20 5.83
C ARG A 219 4.04 13.20 7.00
N SER A 220 3.89 11.91 6.70
CA SER A 220 3.99 10.80 7.66
C SER A 220 5.43 10.30 7.87
N GLY A 221 6.43 11.02 7.35
CA GLY A 221 7.86 10.72 7.51
C GLY A 221 8.38 9.62 6.58
N TYR A 222 7.70 9.37 5.47
CA TYR A 222 8.21 8.48 4.43
C TYR A 222 8.89 9.25 3.30
N GLU A 223 9.91 8.64 2.72
CA GLU A 223 10.69 9.19 1.64
C GLU A 223 10.84 8.18 0.51
N ASN A 224 11.20 8.64 -0.68
CA ASN A 224 11.49 7.77 -1.81
C ASN A 224 12.96 7.91 -2.20
N CYS A 225 13.62 6.80 -2.54
CA CYS A 225 15.01 6.77 -2.99
C CYS A 225 15.12 6.92 -4.52
N ARG A 226 14.49 7.95 -5.12
CA ARG A 226 14.36 8.08 -6.60
C ARG A 226 15.70 8.08 -7.32
N ASP A 227 16.69 8.72 -6.71
CA ASP A 227 17.97 9.06 -7.33
C ASP A 227 19.05 7.98 -7.14
N SER A 228 18.75 6.89 -6.44
CA SER A 228 19.72 5.82 -6.16
C SER A 228 19.14 4.44 -6.36
N ASN A 229 20.00 3.45 -6.62
CA ASN A 229 19.60 2.05 -6.52
C ASN A 229 19.33 1.71 -5.05
N LEU A 230 18.55 0.65 -4.82
CA LEU A 230 18.35 0.06 -3.50
C LEU A 230 19.64 -0.66 -3.11
N ASP A 231 20.21 -0.27 -1.97
CA ASP A 231 21.24 -1.07 -1.33
C ASP A 231 20.65 -2.39 -0.79
N MET A 232 21.51 -3.27 -0.28
CA MET A 232 21.09 -4.59 0.20
C MET A 232 20.05 -4.51 1.33
N SER A 233 20.21 -3.56 2.27
CA SER A 233 19.30 -3.37 3.41
C SER A 233 17.90 -2.95 2.93
N HIS A 234 17.83 -1.96 2.03
CA HIS A 234 16.58 -1.53 1.42
C HIS A 234 15.94 -2.62 0.58
N PHE A 235 16.74 -3.32 -0.24
CA PHE A 235 16.22 -4.36 -1.11
C PHE A 235 15.61 -5.52 -0.31
N ILE A 236 16.28 -5.96 0.76
CA ILE A 236 15.75 -6.99 1.67
C ILE A 236 14.43 -6.53 2.32
N ALA A 237 14.33 -5.27 2.75
CA ALA A 237 13.10 -4.72 3.32
C ALA A 237 11.94 -4.70 2.30
N VAL A 238 12.21 -4.26 1.07
CA VAL A 238 11.23 -4.28 -0.04
C VAL A 238 10.83 -5.71 -0.39
N LEU A 239 11.80 -6.62 -0.49
CA LEU A 239 11.56 -8.01 -0.88
C LEU A 239 10.71 -8.75 0.16
N THR A 240 10.94 -8.46 1.44
CA THR A 240 10.11 -8.92 2.56
C THR A 240 8.66 -8.45 2.39
N ARG A 241 8.47 -7.16 2.09
CA ARG A 241 7.14 -6.55 1.94
C ARG A 241 6.44 -7.03 0.67
N LEU A 242 7.18 -7.28 -0.40
CA LEU A 242 6.66 -7.87 -1.63
C LEU A 242 6.19 -9.32 -1.41
N ALA A 243 6.94 -10.13 -0.66
CA ALA A 243 6.51 -11.48 -0.29
C ALA A 243 5.21 -11.47 0.53
N VAL A 244 5.08 -10.55 1.49
CA VAL A 244 3.84 -10.37 2.27
C VAL A 244 2.67 -9.91 1.38
N PHE A 245 2.90 -8.96 0.48
CA PHE A 245 1.92 -8.52 -0.51
C PHE A 245 1.41 -9.70 -1.36
N HIS A 246 2.31 -10.53 -1.87
CA HIS A 246 1.92 -11.69 -2.66
C HIS A 246 1.23 -12.78 -1.84
N ALA A 247 1.65 -13.02 -0.58
CA ALA A 247 0.98 -13.95 0.33
C ALA A 247 -0.48 -13.53 0.55
N ALA A 248 -0.74 -12.25 0.81
CA ALA A 248 -2.09 -11.73 1.01
C ALA A 248 -2.99 -11.93 -0.22
N GLY A 249 -2.47 -11.72 -1.44
CA GLY A 249 -3.25 -11.99 -2.66
C GLY A 249 -3.56 -13.48 -2.88
N ILE A 250 -2.65 -14.38 -2.51
CA ILE A 250 -2.88 -15.84 -2.53
C ILE A 250 -3.93 -16.22 -1.47
N ILE A 251 -3.87 -15.61 -0.27
CA ILE A 251 -4.87 -15.81 0.77
C ILE A 251 -6.26 -15.41 0.26
N ILE A 252 -6.39 -14.23 -0.35
CA ILE A 252 -7.64 -13.75 -0.95
C ILE A 252 -8.18 -14.72 -2.01
N ARG A 253 -7.29 -15.31 -2.81
CA ARG A 253 -7.67 -16.28 -3.85
C ARG A 253 -8.23 -17.57 -3.26
N HIS A 254 -7.66 -18.07 -2.17
CA HIS A 254 -7.94 -19.42 -1.66
C HIS A 254 -8.90 -19.46 -0.47
N ASP A 255 -8.98 -18.40 0.33
CA ASP A 255 -9.90 -18.34 1.47
C ASP A 255 -11.33 -18.01 1.01
N GLN A 256 -12.26 -18.89 1.37
CA GLN A 256 -13.67 -18.77 1.06
C GLN A 256 -14.29 -17.45 1.55
N LYS A 257 -13.76 -16.87 2.63
CA LYS A 257 -14.14 -15.55 3.15
C LYS A 257 -14.00 -14.46 2.09
N TYR A 258 -12.95 -14.50 1.27
CA TYR A 258 -12.62 -13.48 0.29
C TYR A 258 -13.11 -13.80 -1.12
N LYS A 259 -13.90 -14.86 -1.32
CA LYS A 259 -14.36 -15.31 -2.65
C LYS A 259 -15.00 -14.20 -3.50
N THR A 260 -15.86 -13.37 -2.90
CA THR A 260 -16.51 -12.26 -3.60
C THR A 260 -15.51 -11.15 -3.92
N THR A 261 -14.65 -10.81 -2.95
CA THR A 261 -13.58 -9.83 -3.11
C THR A 261 -12.65 -10.24 -4.26
N PHE A 262 -12.17 -11.49 -4.26
CA PHE A 262 -11.30 -12.02 -5.31
C PHE A 262 -11.96 -11.95 -6.69
N LYS A 263 -13.25 -12.32 -6.80
CA LYS A 263 -14.00 -12.22 -8.06
C LYS A 263 -14.08 -10.77 -8.57
N ASN A 264 -14.24 -9.79 -7.67
CA ASN A 264 -14.26 -8.38 -8.05
C ASN A 264 -12.87 -7.89 -8.43
N LEU A 265 -11.85 -8.25 -7.65
CA LEU A 265 -10.45 -7.93 -7.95
C LEU A 265 -10.03 -8.48 -9.31
N LEU A 266 -10.40 -9.71 -9.68
CA LEU A 266 -10.12 -10.27 -11.01
C LEU A 266 -10.78 -9.49 -12.17
N LYS A 267 -11.96 -8.91 -11.94
CA LYS A 267 -12.60 -8.04 -12.95
C LYS A 267 -11.84 -6.73 -13.10
N THR A 268 -11.40 -6.15 -11.99
CA THR A 268 -10.62 -4.90 -11.95
C THR A 268 -9.20 -5.10 -12.48
N SER A 269 -8.57 -6.25 -12.21
CA SER A 269 -7.17 -6.56 -12.50
C SER A 269 -6.95 -7.02 -13.95
N ARG A 270 -7.86 -6.71 -14.86
CA ARG A 270 -7.76 -7.10 -16.27
C ARG A 270 -6.50 -6.49 -16.90
N PRO A 271 -5.72 -7.27 -17.67
CA PRO A 271 -4.58 -6.73 -18.41
C PRO A 271 -4.98 -5.55 -19.29
N PHE A 272 -4.02 -4.67 -19.56
CA PHE A 272 -4.25 -3.47 -20.36
C PHE A 272 -4.83 -3.77 -21.76
N PHE A 273 -4.48 -4.93 -22.34
CA PHE A 273 -4.96 -5.40 -23.65
C PHE A 273 -6.06 -6.47 -23.55
N PHE A 274 -6.76 -6.54 -22.42
CA PHE A 274 -7.84 -7.51 -22.25
C PHE A 274 -8.93 -7.30 -23.32
N GLY A 275 -9.19 -8.34 -24.12
CA GLY A 275 -10.16 -8.29 -25.22
C GLY A 275 -9.63 -7.67 -26.52
N ALA A 276 -8.34 -7.28 -26.58
CA ALA A 276 -7.70 -6.91 -27.83
C ALA A 276 -7.62 -8.11 -28.78
N LYS A 277 -7.77 -7.86 -30.09
CA LYS A 277 -7.60 -8.91 -31.10
C LYS A 277 -6.12 -9.22 -31.27
N ASP A 278 -5.79 -10.43 -31.70
CA ASP A 278 -4.39 -10.86 -31.91
C ASP A 278 -3.61 -9.88 -32.80
N LYS A 279 -4.24 -9.37 -33.86
CA LYS A 279 -3.64 -8.36 -34.75
C LYS A 279 -3.31 -7.04 -34.05
N ASP A 280 -4.14 -6.63 -33.09
CA ASP A 280 -3.92 -5.41 -32.33
C ASP A 280 -2.75 -5.60 -31.35
N ILE A 281 -2.70 -6.77 -30.70
CA ILE A 281 -1.59 -7.15 -29.81
C ILE A 281 -0.27 -7.21 -30.59
N GLU A 282 -0.28 -7.83 -31.77
CA GLU A 282 0.90 -7.91 -32.65
C GLU A 282 1.40 -6.52 -33.07
N LEU A 283 0.48 -5.63 -33.48
CA LEU A 283 0.82 -4.26 -33.85
C LEU A 283 1.42 -3.48 -32.68
N ILE A 284 0.85 -3.62 -31.48
CA ILE A 284 1.33 -2.96 -30.26
C ILE A 284 2.72 -3.48 -29.88
N ASN A 285 2.91 -4.80 -29.95
CA ASN A 285 4.20 -5.42 -29.70
C ASN A 285 5.24 -4.96 -30.72
N SER A 286 4.89 -4.83 -32.01
CA SER A 286 5.78 -4.27 -33.04
C SER A 286 6.22 -2.85 -32.72
N ARG A 287 5.27 -1.96 -32.39
CA ARG A 287 5.56 -0.57 -32.02
C ARG A 287 6.48 -0.48 -30.80
N ARG A 288 6.26 -1.34 -29.80
CA ARG A 288 7.12 -1.43 -28.60
C ARG A 288 8.53 -1.90 -28.95
N ARG A 289 8.67 -2.89 -29.84
CA ARG A 289 9.98 -3.34 -30.34
C ARG A 289 10.68 -2.20 -31.08
N GLU A 290 10.00 -1.54 -32.00
CA GLU A 290 10.55 -0.42 -32.77
C GLU A 290 11.04 0.71 -31.86
N ALA A 291 10.25 1.11 -30.86
CA ALA A 291 10.66 2.14 -29.89
C ALA A 291 11.85 1.72 -29.02
N THR A 292 11.96 0.42 -28.69
CA THR A 292 13.12 -0.13 -27.98
C THR A 292 14.36 -0.05 -28.87
N MET A 293 14.26 -0.52 -30.12
CA MET A 293 15.37 -0.49 -31.08
C MET A 293 15.79 0.93 -31.45
N GLU A 294 14.87 1.89 -31.54
CA GLU A 294 15.20 3.31 -31.74
C GLU A 294 16.02 3.89 -30.57
N THR A 295 15.76 3.43 -29.36
CA THR A 295 16.54 3.81 -28.19
C THR A 295 17.93 3.17 -28.24
N VAL A 296 17.99 1.87 -28.58
CA VAL A 296 19.24 1.10 -28.65
C VAL A 296 20.17 1.57 -29.77
N LYS A 297 19.63 2.09 -30.88
CA LYS A 297 20.43 2.72 -31.95
C LYS A 297 21.28 3.91 -31.49
N LYS A 298 21.02 4.46 -30.29
CA LYS A 298 21.81 5.54 -29.69
C LYS A 298 23.00 5.02 -28.87
N PHE A 299 23.01 3.73 -28.56
CA PHE A 299 24.10 3.07 -27.85
C PHE A 299 25.24 2.71 -28.80
N ASN A 300 26.44 2.55 -28.24
CA ASN A 300 27.64 2.18 -28.98
C ASN A 300 27.78 0.65 -29.15
N TYR A 301 26.67 -0.02 -29.46
CA TYR A 301 26.62 -1.46 -29.72
C TYR A 301 26.91 -1.80 -31.19
N ASP A 302 27.53 -2.95 -31.42
CA ASP A 302 27.75 -3.47 -32.75
C ASP A 302 26.46 -4.06 -33.36
N GLU A 303 26.50 -4.36 -34.67
CA GLU A 303 25.36 -4.94 -35.36
C GLU A 303 24.98 -6.33 -34.80
N THR A 304 25.96 -7.06 -34.27
CA THR A 304 25.75 -8.38 -33.64
C THR A 304 24.82 -8.28 -32.44
N PHE A 305 25.05 -7.30 -31.55
CA PHE A 305 24.20 -7.05 -30.40
C PHE A 305 22.80 -6.61 -30.81
N ASN A 306 22.68 -5.71 -31.80
CA ASN A 306 21.38 -5.27 -32.31
C ASN A 306 20.53 -6.44 -32.83
N VAL A 307 21.15 -7.36 -33.57
CA VAL A 307 20.50 -8.59 -34.05
C VAL A 307 20.14 -9.52 -32.89
N LYS A 308 21.04 -9.72 -31.91
CA LYS A 308 20.77 -10.53 -30.69
C LYS A 308 19.55 -9.99 -29.95
N LEU A 309 19.51 -8.69 -29.67
CA LEU A 309 18.41 -8.05 -28.95
C LEU A 309 17.10 -8.14 -29.73
N MET A 310 17.12 -7.86 -31.04
CA MET A 310 15.91 -7.94 -31.86
C MET A 310 15.32 -9.36 -31.85
N ASN A 311 16.18 -10.39 -31.96
CA ASN A 311 15.76 -11.79 -31.89
C ASN A 311 15.13 -12.12 -30.52
N ILE A 312 15.71 -11.67 -29.41
CA ILE A 312 15.14 -11.85 -28.07
C ILE A 312 13.77 -11.18 -27.99
N LEU A 313 13.65 -9.92 -28.42
CA LEU A 313 12.38 -9.18 -28.40
C LEU A 313 11.30 -9.88 -29.24
N GLU A 314 11.63 -10.40 -30.43
CA GLU A 314 10.69 -11.17 -31.23
C GLU A 314 10.29 -12.51 -30.60
N GLN A 315 11.24 -13.21 -30.00
CA GLN A 315 10.95 -14.48 -29.32
C GLN A 315 10.04 -14.25 -28.12
N THR A 316 10.29 -13.21 -27.32
CA THR A 316 9.41 -12.86 -26.19
C THR A 316 7.99 -12.50 -26.63
N ASP A 317 7.81 -11.91 -27.82
CA ASP A 317 6.48 -11.63 -28.37
C ASP A 317 5.72 -12.85 -28.86
N LYS A 318 6.44 -13.81 -29.42
CA LYS A 318 5.88 -15.05 -29.98
C LYS A 318 5.67 -16.12 -28.89
N LYS A 319 6.32 -15.98 -27.72
CA LYS A 319 6.25 -16.94 -26.62
C LYS A 319 4.85 -16.96 -26.02
N THR A 320 4.11 -18.03 -26.32
CA THR A 320 2.83 -18.31 -25.67
C THR A 320 3.12 -18.82 -24.26
N LEU A 321 2.71 -18.04 -23.26
CA LEU A 321 2.89 -18.45 -21.87
C LEU A 321 1.80 -19.45 -21.45
N PRO A 322 2.14 -20.42 -20.59
CA PRO A 322 1.13 -21.26 -19.97
C PRO A 322 0.19 -20.40 -19.11
N SER A 323 -1.01 -20.93 -18.86
CA SER A 323 -2.01 -20.28 -18.02
C SER A 323 -1.35 -19.72 -16.76
N PRO A 324 -1.55 -18.42 -16.43
CA PRO A 324 -0.92 -17.82 -15.28
C PRO A 324 -1.50 -18.34 -13.96
N GLU A 325 -2.47 -19.27 -13.96
CA GLU A 325 -3.15 -19.86 -12.79
C GLU A 325 -2.39 -21.05 -12.18
N THR A 326 -1.16 -20.83 -11.75
CA THR A 326 -0.34 -21.78 -11.01
C THR A 326 -0.59 -21.66 -9.49
N CYS A 327 0.15 -22.42 -8.66
CA CYS A 327 0.11 -22.20 -7.20
C CYS A 327 0.72 -20.85 -6.80
N TYR A 328 1.62 -20.28 -7.62
CA TYR A 328 2.29 -19.02 -7.35
C TYR A 328 1.59 -17.81 -8.00
N SER A 329 0.32 -17.95 -8.38
CA SER A 329 -0.45 -16.80 -8.88
C SER A 329 -1.06 -16.00 -7.75
N SER A 330 -0.85 -14.69 -7.81
CA SER A 330 -1.39 -13.70 -6.89
C SER A 330 -1.84 -12.45 -7.63
N LEU A 331 -2.33 -11.47 -6.88
CA LEU A 331 -2.40 -10.10 -7.37
C LEU A 331 -0.98 -9.53 -7.38
N LEU A 332 -0.59 -8.98 -8.52
CA LEU A 332 0.71 -8.41 -8.78
C LEU A 332 0.58 -6.89 -8.75
N HIS A 333 1.55 -6.19 -8.17
CA HIS A 333 1.71 -4.75 -8.36
C HIS A 333 1.97 -4.46 -9.84
N ASN A 334 2.75 -5.33 -10.49
CA ASN A 334 3.04 -5.34 -11.93
C ASN A 334 3.79 -4.12 -12.46
N ASP A 335 4.18 -3.18 -11.59
CA ASP A 335 4.95 -1.97 -11.88
C ASP A 335 5.72 -1.51 -10.63
N LEU A 336 6.29 -2.47 -9.89
CA LEU A 336 7.04 -2.19 -8.68
C LEU A 336 8.53 -1.98 -9.02
N TRP A 337 8.97 -0.75 -8.86
CA TRP A 337 10.35 -0.28 -9.00
C TRP A 337 10.59 0.83 -7.99
N VAL A 338 11.84 1.26 -7.78
CA VAL A 338 12.22 2.19 -6.70
C VAL A 338 11.36 3.46 -6.59
N ASN A 339 10.88 4.03 -7.71
CA ASN A 339 10.02 5.22 -7.68
C ASN A 339 8.61 4.99 -7.11
N ASN A 340 8.17 3.73 -7.04
CA ASN A 340 6.87 3.32 -6.51
C ASN A 340 6.98 2.74 -5.09
N ILE A 341 8.12 2.98 -4.41
CA ILE A 341 8.42 2.47 -3.07
C ILE A 341 8.72 3.62 -2.12
N MET A 342 8.05 3.65 -0.98
CA MET A 342 8.22 4.68 0.06
C MET A 342 8.80 4.02 1.32
N PHE A 343 9.92 4.55 1.82
CA PHE A 343 10.63 4.08 3.00
C PHE A 343 10.39 5.01 4.17
N LYS A 344 10.31 4.46 5.38
CA LYS A 344 10.33 5.21 6.63
C LYS A 344 11.52 4.77 7.45
N TYR A 345 12.21 5.74 8.07
CA TYR A 345 13.38 5.51 8.91
C TYR A 345 13.06 5.80 10.39
N PRO A 346 13.88 5.34 11.33
CA PRO A 346 13.77 5.70 12.75
C PRO A 346 13.83 7.22 12.98
N ASP A 347 13.07 7.73 13.95
CA ASP A 347 12.86 9.18 14.15
C ASP A 347 14.13 9.94 14.60
N ASP A 348 15.13 9.24 15.13
CA ASP A 348 16.43 9.79 15.57
C ASP A 348 17.43 10.01 14.41
N SER A 349 17.04 9.72 13.16
CA SER A 349 17.88 9.86 11.96
C SER A 349 17.86 11.25 11.32
N LYS A 350 17.22 12.25 11.96
CA LYS A 350 16.97 13.57 11.36
C LYS A 350 18.18 14.49 11.22
N GLU A 351 19.32 14.13 11.77
CA GLU A 351 20.56 14.85 11.58
C GLU A 351 21.66 13.91 11.08
N VAL A 352 22.44 14.41 10.11
CA VAL A 352 23.63 13.82 9.48
C VAL A 352 23.34 13.11 8.14
N GLU A 353 23.69 13.82 7.07
CA GLU A 353 23.71 13.45 5.64
C GLU A 353 24.53 12.18 5.30
N ASP A 354 24.95 11.36 6.27
CA ASP A 354 25.91 10.27 6.03
C ASP A 354 25.90 9.10 7.05
N LYS A 355 24.85 8.86 7.85
CA LYS A 355 24.85 7.71 8.77
C LYS A 355 23.50 6.98 8.92
N GLY A 356 23.50 5.68 8.64
CA GLY A 356 22.52 4.72 9.17
C GLY A 356 21.29 4.40 8.31
N LYS A 357 21.42 4.40 6.98
CA LYS A 357 20.43 3.85 6.05
C LYS A 357 20.14 2.34 6.24
N ASP A 358 20.80 1.70 7.19
CA ASP A 358 20.73 0.26 7.44
C ASP A 358 19.48 -0.19 8.21
N GLU A 359 18.80 0.72 8.94
CA GLU A 359 17.56 0.38 9.64
C GLU A 359 16.35 1.01 8.95
N ILE A 360 15.70 0.21 8.10
CA ILE A 360 14.39 0.55 7.51
C ILE A 360 13.32 0.26 8.56
N LYS A 361 12.62 1.31 9.00
CA LYS A 361 11.46 1.17 9.87
C LYS A 361 10.32 0.56 9.06
N ASP A 362 9.84 1.21 8.00
CA ASP A 362 8.70 0.70 7.22
C ASP A 362 8.88 0.89 5.72
N VAL A 363 8.16 0.10 4.93
CA VAL A 363 8.08 0.24 3.47
C VAL A 363 6.62 0.19 3.03
N LYS A 364 6.23 1.12 2.15
CA LYS A 364 4.91 1.16 1.52
C LYS A 364 5.03 1.22 -0.01
N PHE A 365 4.09 0.60 -0.69
CA PHE A 365 3.97 0.65 -2.15
C PHE A 365 2.94 1.68 -2.56
N ILE A 366 3.16 2.33 -3.71
CA ILE A 366 2.26 3.31 -4.31
C ILE A 366 2.06 2.99 -5.80
N ASP A 367 1.06 3.63 -6.41
CA ASP A 367 0.74 3.49 -7.84
C ASP A 367 0.22 2.10 -8.26
N LEU A 368 -0.99 1.76 -7.82
CA LEU A 368 -1.64 0.47 -8.09
C LEU A 368 -2.31 0.37 -9.47
N GLN A 369 -2.09 1.35 -10.34
CA GLN A 369 -2.75 1.46 -11.65
C GLN A 369 -2.44 0.31 -12.61
N ASN A 370 -1.35 -0.43 -12.38
CA ASN A 370 -0.92 -1.54 -13.24
C ASN A 370 -1.24 -2.92 -12.66
N THR A 371 -1.88 -2.96 -11.48
CA THR A 371 -2.19 -4.21 -10.76
C THR A 371 -2.93 -5.19 -11.66
N ASN A 372 -2.44 -6.42 -11.71
CA ASN A 372 -3.06 -7.51 -12.48
C ASN A 372 -2.98 -8.84 -11.69
N PHE A 373 -3.51 -9.92 -12.26
CA PHE A 373 -3.40 -11.25 -11.66
C PHE A 373 -2.45 -12.12 -12.48
N GLY A 374 -1.52 -12.81 -11.81
CA GLY A 374 -0.61 -13.75 -12.45
C GLY A 374 0.50 -14.24 -11.54
N SER A 375 1.51 -14.89 -12.12
CA SER A 375 2.65 -15.43 -11.38
C SER A 375 3.48 -14.32 -10.70
N VAL A 376 3.74 -14.48 -9.40
CA VAL A 376 4.52 -13.56 -8.56
C VAL A 376 5.97 -13.39 -9.02
N ALA A 377 6.47 -14.34 -9.82
CA ALA A 377 7.77 -14.25 -10.48
C ALA A 377 7.94 -12.94 -11.28
N LYS A 378 6.84 -12.43 -11.85
CA LYS A 378 6.85 -11.21 -12.66
C LYS A 378 7.26 -9.95 -11.87
N ASP A 379 6.75 -9.80 -10.66
CA ASP A 379 7.11 -8.64 -9.82
C ASP A 379 8.51 -8.79 -9.24
N PHE A 380 8.89 -10.01 -8.85
CA PHE A 380 10.24 -10.32 -8.38
C PHE A 380 11.29 -9.94 -9.44
N VAL A 381 11.13 -10.42 -10.67
CA VAL A 381 12.06 -10.15 -11.79
C VAL A 381 12.09 -8.66 -12.14
N LEU A 382 10.93 -8.01 -12.17
CA LEU A 382 10.88 -6.58 -12.45
C LEU A 382 11.67 -5.79 -11.40
N LEU A 383 11.45 -6.05 -10.11
CA LEU A 383 12.15 -5.35 -9.04
C LEU A 383 13.67 -5.60 -9.10
N MET A 384 14.06 -6.88 -9.27
CA MET A 384 15.46 -7.31 -9.30
C MET A 384 16.30 -6.64 -10.39
N TYR A 385 15.73 -6.40 -11.56
CA TYR A 385 16.49 -5.83 -12.69
C TYR A 385 16.25 -4.34 -12.93
N THR A 386 15.43 -3.68 -12.10
CA THR A 386 15.15 -2.24 -12.26
C THR A 386 15.55 -1.39 -11.06
N SER A 387 15.78 -2.01 -9.90
CA SER A 387 15.86 -1.26 -8.64
C SER A 387 17.13 -1.51 -7.82
N VAL A 388 17.96 -2.49 -8.14
CA VAL A 388 19.25 -2.75 -7.45
C VAL A 388 20.43 -2.56 -8.37
N ASP A 389 21.62 -2.40 -7.79
CA ASP A 389 22.89 -2.45 -8.52
C ASP A 389 23.17 -3.85 -9.07
N GLN A 390 23.92 -3.92 -10.18
CA GLN A 390 24.33 -5.17 -10.82
C GLN A 390 25.05 -6.14 -9.86
N SER A 391 25.81 -5.61 -8.89
CA SER A 391 26.50 -6.43 -7.87
C SER A 391 25.54 -7.28 -7.04
N ALA A 392 24.29 -6.84 -6.87
CA ALA A 392 23.26 -7.59 -6.15
C ALA A 392 22.81 -8.85 -6.91
N TRP A 393 23.01 -8.92 -8.23
CA TRP A 393 22.57 -10.05 -9.04
C TRP A 393 23.33 -11.34 -8.76
N ALA A 394 24.57 -11.22 -8.27
CA ALA A 394 25.33 -12.37 -7.76
C ALA A 394 24.61 -13.09 -6.60
N TYR A 395 23.66 -12.43 -5.94
CA TYR A 395 22.86 -12.96 -4.84
C TYR A 395 21.43 -13.36 -5.26
N LEU A 396 21.13 -13.46 -6.56
CA LEU A 396 19.80 -13.80 -7.07
C LEU A 396 19.21 -15.07 -6.43
N ASP A 397 20.00 -16.14 -6.31
CA ASP A 397 19.55 -17.39 -5.68
C ASP A 397 19.21 -17.20 -4.19
N MET A 398 20.00 -16.40 -3.47
CA MET A 398 19.77 -16.09 -2.06
C MET A 398 18.50 -15.27 -1.90
N PHE A 399 18.30 -14.25 -2.73
CA PHE A 399 17.08 -13.45 -2.72
C PHE A 399 15.84 -14.27 -3.11
N THR A 400 15.99 -15.20 -4.05
CA THR A 400 14.92 -16.11 -4.46
C THR A 400 14.48 -16.99 -3.28
N LEU A 401 15.45 -17.58 -2.57
CA LEU A 401 15.20 -18.35 -1.35
C LEU A 401 14.55 -17.49 -0.26
N TYR A 402 15.13 -16.33 0.04
CA TYR A 402 14.65 -15.43 1.09
C TYR A 402 13.20 -14.97 0.85
N TYR A 403 12.90 -14.53 -0.38
CA TYR A 403 11.54 -14.18 -0.79
C TYR A 403 10.57 -15.37 -0.63
N HIS A 404 10.99 -16.56 -1.08
CA HIS A 404 10.19 -17.78 -1.05
C HIS A 404 9.86 -18.20 0.39
N GLU A 405 10.84 -18.18 1.30
CA GLU A 405 10.66 -18.52 2.71
C GLU A 405 9.64 -17.59 3.40
N ILE A 406 9.69 -16.29 3.13
CA ILE A 406 8.74 -15.32 3.70
C ILE A 406 7.34 -15.54 3.12
N LEU A 407 7.23 -15.74 1.80
CA LEU A 407 5.95 -16.01 1.14
C LEU A 407 5.30 -17.27 1.73
N VAL A 408 6.05 -18.38 1.76
CA VAL A 408 5.57 -19.67 2.27
C VAL A 408 5.28 -19.60 3.77
N GLY A 409 6.13 -18.95 4.56
CA GLY A 409 5.93 -18.78 5.99
C GLY A 409 4.64 -18.03 6.32
N ASN A 410 4.30 -16.98 5.58
CA ASN A 410 3.02 -16.27 5.77
C ASN A 410 1.81 -17.13 5.37
N LEU A 411 1.92 -17.90 4.29
CA LEU A 411 0.85 -18.83 3.88
C LEU A 411 0.65 -19.97 4.90
N ALA A 412 1.74 -20.52 5.44
CA ALA A 412 1.71 -21.54 6.49
C ALA A 412 1.10 -20.99 7.78
N LYS A 413 1.45 -19.76 8.19
CA LYS A 413 0.81 -19.10 9.34
C LYS A 413 -0.70 -18.90 9.15
N TYR A 414 -1.13 -18.59 7.93
CA TYR A 414 -2.55 -18.37 7.65
C TYR A 414 -3.35 -19.67 7.55
N PHE A 415 -2.93 -20.62 6.70
CA PHE A 415 -3.65 -21.84 6.36
C PHE A 415 -3.14 -23.12 7.05
N GLY A 416 -1.93 -23.11 7.60
CA GLY A 416 -1.23 -24.28 8.15
C GLY A 416 -0.29 -24.97 7.14
N ASP A 417 0.64 -25.76 7.66
CA ASP A 417 1.71 -26.42 6.86
C ASP A 417 1.22 -27.32 5.73
N HIS A 418 0.01 -27.87 5.87
CA HIS A 418 -0.57 -28.74 4.84
C HIS A 418 -0.82 -28.00 3.52
N PHE A 419 -1.17 -26.71 3.58
CA PHE A 419 -1.47 -25.88 2.42
C PHE A 419 -0.21 -25.60 1.58
N VAL A 420 0.93 -25.44 2.25
CA VAL A 420 2.17 -25.00 1.61
C VAL A 420 2.99 -26.13 0.96
N ARG A 421 2.54 -27.39 1.07
CA ARG A 421 3.24 -28.55 0.47
C ARG A 421 3.46 -28.44 -1.04
N GLN A 422 2.62 -27.69 -1.74
CA GLN A 422 2.75 -27.44 -3.18
C GLN A 422 3.71 -26.29 -3.54
N TYR A 423 4.18 -25.51 -2.56
CA TYR A 423 5.00 -24.32 -2.74
C TYR A 423 6.49 -24.65 -2.49
N SER A 424 7.09 -25.49 -3.33
CA SER A 424 8.54 -25.74 -3.27
C SER A 424 9.35 -24.65 -3.95
N LEU A 425 10.59 -24.44 -3.48
CA LEU A 425 11.52 -23.48 -4.08
C LEU A 425 11.82 -23.82 -5.55
N ASP A 426 11.98 -25.10 -5.89
CA ASP A 426 12.25 -25.51 -7.26
C ASP A 426 11.09 -25.15 -8.21
N ARG A 427 9.84 -25.31 -7.75
CA ARG A 427 8.68 -24.85 -8.53
C ARG A 427 8.69 -23.33 -8.70
N PHE A 428 9.13 -22.58 -7.68
CA PHE A 428 9.25 -21.13 -7.83
C PHE A 428 10.38 -20.74 -8.80
N ARG A 429 11.48 -21.48 -8.84
CA ARG A 429 12.53 -21.30 -9.86
C ARG A 429 12.02 -21.60 -11.27
N ASP A 430 11.20 -22.63 -11.43
CA ASP A 430 10.55 -22.95 -12.71
C ASP A 430 9.56 -21.83 -13.13
N GLU A 431 8.84 -21.23 -12.17
CA GLU A 431 8.01 -20.05 -12.41
C GLU A 431 8.82 -18.86 -12.91
N LEU A 432 9.97 -18.59 -12.31
CA LEU A 432 10.87 -17.52 -12.73
C LEU A 432 11.29 -17.71 -14.20
N LYS A 433 11.79 -18.89 -14.58
CA LYS A 433 12.16 -19.22 -15.97
C LYS A 433 10.99 -19.11 -16.94
N THR A 434 9.80 -19.52 -16.50
CA THR A 434 8.60 -19.51 -17.33
C THR A 434 8.12 -18.09 -17.61
N TYR A 435 8.06 -17.23 -16.60
CA TYR A 435 7.37 -15.94 -16.68
C TYR A 435 8.27 -14.70 -16.73
N ALA A 436 9.57 -14.80 -16.45
CA ALA A 436 10.51 -13.67 -16.46
C ALA A 436 10.54 -12.94 -17.80
N CYS A 437 10.56 -13.67 -18.92
CA CYS A 437 10.62 -13.10 -20.27
C CYS A 437 9.52 -12.07 -20.57
N HIS A 438 8.35 -12.19 -19.92
CA HIS A 438 7.22 -11.27 -20.09
C HIS A 438 7.50 -9.88 -19.52
N LYS A 439 8.50 -9.75 -18.64
CA LYS A 439 8.90 -8.50 -18.01
C LYS A 439 10.05 -7.81 -18.71
N PHE A 440 10.71 -8.49 -19.64
CA PHE A 440 11.90 -7.96 -20.29
C PHE A 440 11.64 -6.59 -20.91
N LYS A 441 10.60 -6.45 -21.75
CA LYS A 441 10.19 -5.15 -22.33
C LYS A 441 9.80 -4.09 -21.30
N HIS A 442 9.22 -4.51 -20.18
CA HIS A 442 8.87 -3.59 -19.09
C HIS A 442 10.15 -3.04 -18.44
N ILE A 443 11.13 -3.91 -18.21
CA ILE A 443 12.45 -3.53 -17.66
C ILE A 443 13.10 -2.45 -18.55
N PHE A 444 13.16 -2.60 -19.89
CA PHE A 444 13.64 -1.52 -20.77
C PHE A 444 12.93 -0.19 -20.56
N ASN A 445 11.59 -0.22 -20.49
CA ASN A 445 10.80 1.00 -20.34
C ASN A 445 11.07 1.67 -18.99
N VAL A 446 11.30 0.90 -17.93
CA VAL A 446 11.64 1.43 -16.60
C VAL A 446 13.06 1.99 -16.60
N LEU A 447 14.04 1.28 -17.16
CA LEU A 447 15.42 1.76 -17.25
C LEU A 447 15.51 3.04 -18.10
N LYS A 448 14.79 3.10 -19.22
CA LYS A 448 14.67 4.32 -20.03
C LYS A 448 14.11 5.49 -19.24
N GLN A 449 13.07 5.26 -18.42
CA GLN A 449 12.51 6.30 -17.55
C GLN A 449 13.46 6.71 -16.42
N ARG A 450 14.25 5.76 -15.91
CA ARG A 450 15.20 5.96 -14.82
C ARG A 450 16.43 6.75 -15.26
N TYR A 451 17.05 6.35 -16.37
CA TYR A 451 18.30 6.95 -16.85
C TYR A 451 18.06 8.16 -17.75
N GLY A 452 16.87 8.32 -18.33
CA GLY A 452 16.50 9.49 -19.11
C GLY A 452 17.45 9.72 -20.29
N GLU A 453 18.20 10.82 -20.24
CA GLU A 453 19.21 11.21 -21.25
C GLU A 453 20.61 10.64 -20.97
N ASN A 454 20.85 10.00 -19.82
CA ASN A 454 22.13 9.35 -19.51
C ASN A 454 22.22 7.99 -20.22
N ILE A 455 22.57 8.08 -21.51
CA ILE A 455 22.62 6.95 -22.45
C ILE A 455 23.70 5.94 -22.02
N ASP A 456 24.86 6.38 -21.52
CA ASP A 456 25.98 5.51 -21.17
C ASP A 456 25.65 4.56 -20.01
N LEU A 457 25.03 5.07 -18.93
CA LEU A 457 24.59 4.22 -17.81
C LEU A 457 23.47 3.26 -18.20
N TYR A 458 22.59 3.69 -19.11
CA TYR A 458 21.53 2.81 -19.62
C TYR A 458 22.12 1.71 -20.51
N GLU A 459 23.09 2.06 -21.36
CA GLU A 459 23.81 1.13 -22.21
C GLU A 459 24.44 0.02 -21.36
N GLU A 460 25.36 0.35 -20.45
CA GLU A 460 26.07 -0.64 -19.61
C GLU A 460 25.12 -1.57 -18.86
N HIS A 461 24.06 -1.00 -18.26
CA HIS A 461 23.10 -1.77 -17.48
C HIS A 461 22.32 -2.76 -18.36
N LEU A 462 22.00 -2.40 -19.60
CA LEU A 462 21.20 -3.23 -20.49
C LEU A 462 21.91 -4.52 -20.91
N GLU A 463 23.16 -4.45 -21.36
CA GLU A 463 23.93 -5.64 -21.76
C GLU A 463 24.11 -6.60 -20.59
N CYS A 464 24.38 -6.06 -19.40
CA CYS A 464 24.50 -6.85 -18.19
C CYS A 464 23.20 -7.59 -17.83
N ILE A 465 22.03 -6.96 -17.96
CA ILE A 465 20.74 -7.61 -17.72
C ILE A 465 20.52 -8.75 -18.73
N LEU A 466 20.82 -8.50 -20.01
CA LEU A 466 20.66 -9.49 -21.07
C LEU A 466 21.47 -10.75 -20.78
N ASP A 467 22.75 -10.61 -20.47
CA ASP A 467 23.63 -11.74 -20.22
C ASP A 467 23.26 -12.49 -18.94
N HIS A 468 22.90 -11.78 -17.87
CA HIS A 468 22.44 -12.42 -16.64
C HIS A 468 21.10 -13.15 -16.84
N CYS A 469 20.15 -12.58 -17.58
CA CYS A 469 18.88 -13.25 -17.88
C CYS A 469 19.07 -14.50 -18.74
N ILE A 470 20.02 -14.50 -19.70
CA ILE A 470 20.37 -15.69 -20.48
C ILE A 470 20.98 -16.76 -19.57
N GLN A 471 21.89 -16.38 -18.68
CA GLN A 471 22.54 -17.32 -17.74
C GLN A 471 21.51 -18.05 -16.87
N TYR A 472 20.42 -17.38 -16.46
CA TYR A 472 19.37 -17.95 -15.61
C TYR A 472 18.18 -18.53 -16.37
N ASP A 473 18.23 -18.60 -17.71
CA ASP A 473 17.14 -19.12 -18.57
C ASP A 473 15.83 -18.32 -18.39
N PHE A 474 15.96 -17.00 -18.25
CA PHE A 474 14.84 -16.07 -18.11
C PHE A 474 14.34 -15.53 -19.44
N ILE A 475 15.18 -15.53 -20.48
CA ILE A 475 14.87 -15.04 -21.84
C ILE A 475 15.38 -15.97 -22.93
#